data_AF-M1AXC7-F1
#
_entry.id   AF-M1AXC7-F1
#
_cell.length_a   1.000
_cell.length_b   1.000
_cell.length_c   1.000
_cell.angle_alpha   90.00
_cell.angle_beta   90.00
_cell.angle_gamma   90.00
#
_symmetry.space_group_name_H-M   'P 1'
#
loop_
_entity.id
_entity.type
_entity.pdbx_description
1 polymer ?
#
loop_
_entity_poly.entity_id
_entity_poly.type
_entity_poly.pdbx_seq_one_letter_code
_entity_poly.pdbx_strand_id
1 'polypeptide(L)'
;MASTSGAGSGVAAGRIRSHTSALYSDSQSLILEIRKSVTMMKDIAVHLERDERTQMVKDLEDGVVQLLAASDECMHLSEAIQSIGDELEPGPEPTNFKKKFDEEIAKSKARSSSHTQNQSLLRKFREAVWHVHHEGQPMPGDEQEDIVMTSTQCNLLNVTCPLSGKPITELVEPVRRYGEYLSSISCISRFPMERVL
;
A
#
# COMPACT_ATOMS: atom_id res chain seq x y z
N MET A 1 32.14 37.96 -31.64
CA MET A 1 32.93 36.97 -30.85
C MET A 1 32.04 36.46 -29.73
N ALA A 2 31.92 35.14 -29.62
CA ALA A 2 30.76 34.40 -29.12
C ALA A 2 30.49 34.51 -27.60
N SER A 3 29.21 34.67 -27.24
CA SER A 3 28.67 34.44 -25.89
C SER A 3 28.55 32.94 -25.63
N THR A 4 29.38 32.39 -24.75
CA THR A 4 29.41 30.96 -24.41
C THR A 4 28.71 30.63 -23.08
N SER A 5 27.77 31.44 -22.62
CA SER A 5 27.13 31.26 -21.30
C SER A 5 25.96 30.26 -21.26
N GLY A 6 25.55 29.67 -22.39
CA GLY A 6 24.38 28.77 -22.44
C GLY A 6 24.68 27.26 -22.32
N ALA A 7 25.88 26.81 -22.67
CA ALA A 7 26.16 25.37 -22.86
C ALA A 7 26.45 24.59 -21.56
N GLY A 8 26.98 25.24 -20.52
CA GLY A 8 27.37 24.56 -19.28
C GLY A 8 26.21 24.22 -18.35
N SER A 9 25.12 24.97 -18.44
CA SER A 9 24.01 24.91 -17.48
C SER A 9 23.11 23.68 -17.69
N GLY A 10 22.76 23.38 -18.94
CA GLY A 10 21.97 22.20 -19.29
C GLY A 10 22.72 20.88 -19.08
N VAL A 11 24.04 20.87 -19.26
CA VAL A 11 24.88 19.68 -19.01
C VAL A 11 24.94 19.34 -17.52
N ALA A 12 25.05 20.35 -16.65
CA ALA A 12 25.03 20.16 -15.20
C ALA A 12 23.66 19.65 -14.72
N ALA A 13 22.55 20.25 -15.18
CA ALA A 13 21.20 19.81 -14.85
C ALA A 13 20.93 18.36 -15.34
N GLY A 14 21.36 18.02 -16.56
CA GLY A 14 21.25 16.66 -17.09
C GLY A 14 22.03 15.62 -16.29
N ARG A 15 23.24 15.95 -15.82
CA ARG A 15 24.03 15.08 -14.92
C ARG A 15 23.33 14.87 -13.60
N ILE A 16 22.80 15.94 -12.98
CA ILE A 16 22.06 15.84 -11.71
C ILE A 16 20.86 14.90 -11.89
N ARG A 17 20.04 15.09 -12.92
CA ARG A 17 18.89 14.22 -13.22
C ARG A 17 19.29 12.75 -13.41
N SER A 18 20.42 12.50 -14.08
CA SER A 18 20.95 11.13 -14.23
C SER A 18 21.39 10.52 -12.90
N HIS A 19 22.00 11.30 -12.00
CA HIS A 19 22.42 10.81 -10.69
C HIS A 19 21.22 10.60 -9.75
N THR A 20 20.24 11.50 -9.75
CA THR A 20 19.04 11.36 -8.92
C THR A 20 18.19 10.16 -9.33
N SER A 21 18.05 9.90 -10.64
CA SER A 21 17.36 8.71 -11.15
C SER A 21 18.09 7.40 -10.82
N ALA A 22 19.43 7.38 -10.89
CA ALA A 22 20.21 6.22 -10.45
C ALA A 22 20.03 5.95 -8.95
N LEU A 23 20.15 6.99 -8.10
CA LEU A 23 19.92 6.88 -6.66
C LEU A 23 18.51 6.38 -6.33
N TYR A 24 17.49 6.90 -7.02
CA TYR A 24 16.12 6.42 -6.87
C TYR A 24 16.00 4.92 -7.19
N SER A 25 16.55 4.49 -8.33
CA SER A 25 16.54 3.08 -8.74
C SER A 25 17.24 2.18 -7.71
N ASP A 26 18.40 2.59 -7.21
CA ASP A 26 19.16 1.85 -6.21
C ASP A 26 18.37 1.73 -4.89
N SER A 27 17.73 2.83 -4.44
CA SER A 27 16.86 2.83 -3.26
C SER A 27 15.66 1.90 -3.43
N GLN A 28 15.01 1.87 -4.60
CA GLN A 28 13.91 0.95 -4.85
C GLN A 28 14.36 -0.51 -4.81
N SER A 29 15.54 -0.82 -5.35
CA SER A 29 16.14 -2.15 -5.24
C SER A 29 16.42 -2.54 -3.79
N LEU A 30 16.97 -1.62 -2.99
CA LEU A 30 17.25 -1.86 -1.57
C LEU A 30 15.96 -2.11 -0.78
N ILE A 31 14.91 -1.31 -0.99
CA ILE A 31 13.60 -1.47 -0.34
C ILE A 31 13.00 -2.85 -0.65
N LEU A 32 13.16 -3.33 -1.89
CA LEU A 32 12.72 -4.67 -2.27
C LEU A 32 13.48 -5.77 -1.50
N GLU A 33 14.80 -5.65 -1.38
CA GLU A 33 15.62 -6.60 -0.60
C GLU A 33 15.29 -6.56 0.89
N ILE A 34 14.98 -5.40 1.45
CA ILE A 34 14.49 -5.26 2.83
C ILE A 34 13.20 -6.06 3.02
N ARG A 35 12.23 -5.93 2.12
CA ARG A 35 10.95 -6.67 2.21
C ARG A 35 11.14 -8.18 2.12
N LYS A 36 12.07 -8.65 1.27
CA LYS A 36 12.46 -10.06 1.22
C LYS A 36 13.10 -10.51 2.53
N SER A 37 13.99 -9.69 3.09
CA SER A 37 14.66 -9.96 4.36
C SER A 37 13.65 -10.07 5.51
N VAL A 38 12.64 -9.20 5.57
CA VAL A 38 11.54 -9.28 6.56
C VAL A 38 10.76 -10.60 6.41
N THR A 39 10.56 -11.08 5.19
CA THR A 39 9.91 -12.38 4.96
C THR A 39 10.75 -13.53 5.53
N MET A 40 12.08 -13.49 5.35
CA MET A 40 12.99 -14.47 5.95
C MET A 40 13.02 -14.37 7.48
N MET A 41 13.01 -13.14 8.03
CA MET A 41 12.95 -12.91 9.47
C MET A 41 11.66 -13.48 10.08
N LYS A 42 10.52 -13.38 9.40
CA LYS A 42 9.28 -14.05 9.82
C LYS A 42 9.47 -15.56 9.92
N ASP A 43 10.07 -16.20 8.91
CA ASP A 43 10.28 -17.65 8.95
C ASP A 43 11.24 -18.04 10.10
N ILE A 44 12.27 -17.24 10.36
CA ILE A 44 13.15 -17.40 11.53
C ILE A 44 12.37 -17.24 12.84
N ALA A 45 11.51 -16.23 12.94
CA ALA A 45 10.68 -15.98 14.13
C ALA A 45 9.78 -17.18 14.46
N VAL A 46 9.19 -17.80 13.44
CA VAL A 46 8.40 -19.03 13.58
C VAL A 46 9.24 -20.18 14.16
N HIS A 47 10.48 -20.34 13.71
CA HIS A 47 11.39 -21.35 14.27
C HIS A 47 11.78 -21.04 15.72
N LEU A 48 12.08 -19.79 16.02
CA LEU A 48 12.41 -19.35 17.38
C LEU A 48 11.24 -19.56 18.34
N GLU A 49 10.00 -19.29 17.90
CA GLU A 49 8.79 -19.50 18.69
C GLU A 49 8.56 -20.98 18.98
N ARG A 50 8.76 -21.86 17.99
CA ARG A 50 8.70 -23.33 18.18
C ARG A 50 9.74 -23.85 19.18
N ASP A 51 10.89 -23.19 19.26
CA ASP A 51 11.95 -23.48 20.22
C ASP A 51 11.73 -22.77 21.58
N GLU A 52 10.56 -22.16 21.80
CA GLU A 52 10.18 -21.41 23.01
C GLU A 52 11.12 -20.23 23.34
N ARG A 53 11.84 -19.70 22.33
CA ARG A 53 12.79 -18.58 22.46
C ARG A 53 12.08 -17.22 22.36
N THR A 54 11.06 -17.03 23.19
CA THR A 54 10.17 -15.86 23.16
C THR A 54 10.88 -14.50 23.22
N GLN A 55 11.99 -14.38 23.97
CA GLN A 55 12.76 -13.13 24.01
C GLN A 55 13.40 -12.80 22.66
N MET A 56 13.96 -13.79 21.97
CA MET A 56 14.59 -13.58 20.66
C MET A 56 13.54 -13.24 19.59
N VAL A 57 12.33 -13.80 19.70
CA VAL A 57 11.21 -13.44 18.82
C VAL A 57 10.83 -11.97 19.00
N LYS A 58 10.75 -11.48 20.23
CA LYS A 58 10.49 -10.05 20.52
C LYS A 58 11.59 -9.14 19.99
N ASP A 59 12.85 -9.47 20.25
CA ASP A 59 13.98 -8.68 19.78
C ASP A 59 14.00 -8.62 18.23
N LEU A 60 13.64 -9.73 17.58
CA LEU A 60 13.51 -9.81 16.13
C LEU A 60 12.33 -8.99 15.60
N GLU A 61 11.18 -9.01 16.27
CA GLU A 61 10.04 -8.17 15.93
C GLU A 61 10.39 -6.68 16.03
N ASP A 62 11.02 -6.26 17.12
CA ASP A 62 11.48 -4.87 17.31
C ASP A 62 12.45 -4.45 16.20
N GLY A 63 13.36 -5.36 15.81
CA GLY A 63 14.25 -5.16 14.67
C GLY A 63 13.51 -5.00 13.34
N VAL A 64 12.47 -5.83 13.09
CA VAL A 64 11.62 -5.73 11.89
C VAL A 64 10.86 -4.40 11.87
N VAL A 65 10.31 -3.95 13.01
CA VAL A 65 9.62 -2.66 13.13
C VAL A 65 10.56 -1.51 12.77
N GLN A 66 11.77 -1.49 13.32
CA GLN A 66 12.77 -0.47 13.02
C GLN A 66 13.22 -0.50 11.55
N LEU A 67 13.42 -1.70 11.00
CA LEU A 67 13.84 -1.87 9.61
C LEU A 67 12.77 -1.38 8.62
N LEU A 68 11.50 -1.67 8.88
CA LEU A 68 10.38 -1.20 8.08
C LEU A 68 10.21 0.33 8.16
N ALA A 69 10.39 0.92 9.35
CA ALA A 69 10.39 2.37 9.51
C ALA A 69 11.53 3.04 8.72
N ALA A 70 12.74 2.52 8.83
CA ALA A 70 13.90 3.03 8.07
C ALA A 70 13.71 2.86 6.54
N SER A 71 13.09 1.76 6.10
CA SER A 71 12.74 1.55 4.69
C SER A 71 11.73 2.57 4.20
N ASP A 72 10.77 2.96 5.04
CA ASP A 72 9.79 4.00 4.71
C ASP A 72 10.46 5.36 4.52
N GLU A 73 11.35 5.72 5.45
CA GLU A 73 12.15 6.94 5.34
C GLU A 73 13.01 6.96 4.08
N CYS A 74 13.67 5.85 3.75
CA CYS A 74 14.47 5.73 2.52
C CYS A 74 13.63 5.95 1.27
N MET A 75 12.39 5.46 1.26
CA MET A 75 11.45 5.68 0.16
C MET A 75 11.16 7.17 -0.04
N HIS A 76 10.73 7.88 1.02
CA HIS A 76 10.43 9.33 0.95
C HIS A 76 11.65 10.15 0.51
N LEU A 77 12.84 9.81 1.03
CA LEU A 77 14.08 10.48 0.65
C LEU A 77 14.38 10.26 -0.84
N SER A 78 14.23 9.03 -1.33
CA SER A 78 14.48 8.72 -2.74
C SER A 78 13.52 9.43 -3.69
N GLU A 79 12.23 9.51 -3.34
CA GLU A 79 11.21 10.24 -4.10
C GLU A 79 11.50 11.74 -4.13
N ALA A 80 11.88 12.32 -2.99
CA ALA A 80 12.25 13.72 -2.90
C ALA A 80 13.49 14.05 -3.75
N ILE A 81 14.52 13.19 -3.74
CA ILE A 81 15.72 13.35 -4.57
C ILE A 81 15.36 13.28 -6.06
N GLN A 82 14.52 12.32 -6.45
CA GLN A 82 14.10 12.18 -7.85
C GLN A 82 13.32 13.41 -8.33
N SER A 83 12.34 13.85 -7.55
CA SER A 83 11.49 15.01 -7.84
C SER A 83 12.32 16.30 -8.00
N ILE A 84 13.32 16.53 -7.13
CA ILE A 84 14.25 17.65 -7.29
C ILE A 84 15.02 17.55 -8.61
N GLY A 85 15.54 16.38 -8.95
CA GLY A 85 16.28 16.20 -10.21
C GLY A 85 15.40 16.43 -11.44
N ASP A 86 14.10 16.13 -11.34
CA ASP A 86 13.16 16.30 -12.43
C ASP A 86 12.70 17.75 -12.62
N GLU A 87 12.51 18.48 -11.52
CA GLU A 87 12.09 19.89 -11.48
C GLU A 87 13.26 20.88 -11.56
N LEU A 88 14.51 20.41 -11.61
CA LEU A 88 15.68 21.29 -11.66
C LEU A 88 15.81 21.97 -13.02
N GLU A 89 15.33 23.20 -13.09
CA GLU A 89 15.55 24.11 -14.20
C GLU A 89 16.65 25.13 -13.86
N PRO A 90 17.63 25.35 -14.75
CA PRO A 90 18.66 26.35 -14.52
C PRO A 90 18.08 27.78 -14.59
N GLY A 91 17.84 28.35 -13.41
CA GLY A 91 17.38 29.74 -13.24
C GLY A 91 18.52 30.74 -13.01
N PRO A 92 18.22 32.05 -13.09
CA PRO A 92 19.19 33.11 -12.79
C PRO A 92 19.55 33.20 -11.29
N GLU A 93 18.67 32.73 -10.41
CA GLU A 93 18.85 32.74 -8.96
C GLU A 93 19.38 31.38 -8.45
N PRO A 94 20.28 31.38 -7.46
CA PRO A 94 20.77 30.15 -6.85
C PRO A 94 19.64 29.40 -6.13
N THR A 95 19.51 28.11 -6.39
CA THR A 95 18.49 27.26 -5.76
C THR A 95 18.90 26.88 -4.34
N ASN A 96 18.02 27.13 -3.37
CA ASN A 96 18.19 26.60 -2.01
C ASN A 96 17.76 25.13 -1.95
N PHE A 97 18.69 24.23 -2.24
CA PHE A 97 18.44 22.78 -2.27
C PHE A 97 17.94 22.22 -0.95
N LYS A 98 18.44 22.72 0.19
CA LYS A 98 17.99 22.26 1.50
C LYS A 98 16.50 22.51 1.69
N LYS A 99 16.06 23.74 1.43
CA LYS A 99 14.65 24.11 1.55
C LYS A 99 13.76 23.28 0.61
N LYS A 100 14.17 23.14 -0.66
CA LYS A 100 13.43 22.32 -1.63
C LYS A 100 13.33 20.85 -1.19
N PHE A 101 14.39 20.31 -0.62
CA PHE A 101 14.42 18.93 -0.15
C PHE A 101 13.49 18.70 1.03
N ASP A 102 13.53 19.59 2.03
CA ASP A 102 12.62 19.51 3.18
C ASP A 102 11.14 19.64 2.74
N GLU A 103 10.85 20.54 1.80
CA GLU A 103 9.51 20.72 1.22
C GLU A 103 9.03 19.46 0.48
N GLU A 104 9.89 18.82 -0.31
CA GLU A 104 9.52 17.64 -1.09
C GLU A 104 9.41 16.37 -0.22
N ILE A 105 10.19 16.25 0.86
CA ILE A 105 10.02 15.21 1.88
C ILE A 105 8.66 15.38 2.57
N ALA A 106 8.27 16.60 2.93
CA ALA A 106 6.97 16.84 3.55
C ALA A 106 5.82 16.45 2.60
N LYS A 107 5.98 16.75 1.30
CA LYS A 107 5.01 16.43 0.25
C LYS A 107 4.91 14.93 -0.06
N SER A 108 6.02 14.20 -0.10
CA SER A 108 6.04 12.73 -0.27
C SER A 108 5.37 12.03 0.91
N LYS A 109 5.73 12.41 2.15
CA LYS A 109 5.09 11.88 3.36
C LYS A 109 3.57 12.08 3.39
N ALA A 110 3.10 13.25 2.93
CA ALA A 110 1.67 13.54 2.86
C ALA A 110 0.91 12.72 1.80
N ARG A 111 1.60 12.23 0.76
CA ARG A 111 1.02 11.45 -0.33
C ARG A 111 1.08 9.94 -0.12
N SER A 112 1.82 9.48 0.89
CA SER A 112 2.25 8.10 0.94
C SER A 112 1.18 7.11 1.40
N SER A 113 1.15 5.97 0.71
CA SER A 113 0.44 4.75 1.09
C SER A 113 1.37 3.63 1.58
N SER A 114 2.69 3.86 1.61
CA SER A 114 3.69 2.85 2.03
C SER A 114 3.52 2.40 3.48
N HIS A 115 2.94 3.26 4.32
CA HIS A 115 2.52 2.92 5.67
C HIS A 115 1.63 1.66 5.66
N THR A 116 0.67 1.56 4.73
CA THR A 116 -0.24 0.40 4.62
C THR A 116 0.50 -0.88 4.24
N GLN A 117 1.51 -0.81 3.35
CA GLN A 117 2.26 -1.99 2.93
C GLN A 117 3.16 -2.53 4.04
N ASN A 118 3.87 -1.64 4.75
CA ASN A 118 4.72 -2.04 5.86
C ASN A 118 3.90 -2.59 7.03
N GLN A 119 2.73 -2.00 7.30
CA GLN A 119 1.77 -2.55 8.27
C GLN A 119 1.29 -3.95 7.87
N SER A 120 1.01 -4.19 6.58
CA SER A 120 0.66 -5.53 6.09
C SER A 120 1.78 -6.56 6.30
N LEU A 121 3.03 -6.18 6.07
CA LEU A 121 4.18 -7.06 6.29
C LEU A 121 4.39 -7.38 7.77
N LEU A 122 4.33 -6.38 8.64
CA LEU A 122 4.44 -6.55 10.08
C LEU A 122 3.30 -7.41 10.64
N ARG A 123 2.08 -7.21 10.14
CA ARG A 123 0.92 -8.03 10.49
C ARG A 123 1.15 -9.50 10.13
N LYS A 124 1.55 -9.79 8.88
CA LYS A 124 1.89 -11.15 8.44
C LYS A 124 3.01 -11.79 9.26
N PHE A 125 3.97 -10.97 9.71
CA PHE A 125 5.01 -11.42 10.63
C PHE A 125 4.39 -11.92 11.95
N ARG A 126 3.58 -11.08 12.59
CA ARG A 126 2.91 -11.41 13.86
C ARG A 126 1.96 -12.60 13.73
N GLU A 127 1.21 -12.68 12.63
CA GLU A 127 0.26 -13.77 12.36
C GLU A 127 0.96 -15.11 12.29
N ALA A 128 2.10 -15.17 11.59
CA ALA A 128 2.87 -16.40 11.46
C ALA A 128 3.41 -16.88 12.82
N VAL A 129 3.88 -15.95 13.67
CA VAL A 129 4.32 -16.27 15.03
C VAL A 129 3.16 -16.75 15.89
N TRP A 130 2.03 -16.04 15.88
CA TRP A 130 0.82 -16.41 16.64
C TRP A 130 0.32 -17.82 16.30
N HIS A 131 0.32 -18.16 15.00
CA HIS A 131 -0.17 -19.43 14.48
C HIS A 131 0.62 -20.65 14.97
N VAL A 132 1.84 -20.47 15.50
CA VAL A 132 2.65 -21.58 16.06
C VAL A 132 1.94 -22.30 17.20
N HIS A 133 1.19 -21.56 18.02
CA HIS A 133 0.49 -22.10 19.19
C HIS A 133 -1.04 -21.99 19.11
N HIS A 134 -1.55 -21.30 18.08
CA HIS A 134 -2.97 -20.94 17.97
C HIS A 134 -3.50 -21.24 16.55
N GLU A 135 -3.15 -22.40 16.00
CA GLU A 135 -3.61 -22.83 14.68
C GLU A 135 -5.14 -22.77 14.57
N GLY A 136 -5.63 -22.15 13.49
CA GLY A 136 -7.06 -21.97 13.24
C GLY A 136 -7.74 -20.84 14.04
N GLN A 137 -7.02 -20.16 14.93
CA GLN A 137 -7.54 -18.99 15.64
C GLN A 137 -7.03 -17.70 15.00
N PRO A 138 -7.90 -16.69 14.80
CA PRO A 138 -7.46 -15.36 14.36
C PRO A 138 -6.59 -14.70 15.44
N MET A 139 -5.75 -13.75 15.05
CA MET A 139 -4.93 -13.03 16.02
C MET A 139 -5.82 -12.10 16.87
N PRO A 140 -5.60 -11.99 18.19
CA PRO A 140 -6.30 -11.02 19.03
C PRO A 140 -6.11 -9.60 18.49
N GLY A 141 -7.22 -8.89 18.23
CA GLY A 141 -7.20 -7.54 17.65
C GLY A 141 -7.49 -7.48 16.14
N ASP A 142 -7.68 -8.62 15.46
CA ASP A 142 -8.14 -8.69 14.05
C ASP A 142 -9.65 -8.36 13.88
N GLU A 143 -10.38 -8.06 14.96
CA GLU A 143 -11.83 -7.81 14.94
C GLU A 143 -12.27 -6.51 14.23
N GLN A 144 -11.35 -5.77 13.61
CA GLN A 144 -11.61 -4.48 12.96
C GLN A 144 -11.24 -4.40 11.49
N GLU A 145 -10.78 -5.49 10.88
CA GLU A 145 -10.99 -5.65 9.45
C GLU A 145 -12.39 -6.19 9.22
N ASP A 146 -13.38 -5.34 9.52
CA ASP A 146 -14.61 -5.38 8.74
C ASP A 146 -14.16 -5.53 7.30
N ILE A 147 -14.61 -6.60 6.65
CA ILE A 147 -14.70 -6.63 5.20
C ILE A 147 -15.60 -5.45 4.88
N VAL A 148 -15.01 -4.26 4.71
CA VAL A 148 -15.70 -3.14 4.11
C VAL A 148 -15.93 -3.63 2.70
N MET A 149 -17.10 -4.19 2.48
CA MET A 149 -17.64 -4.32 1.15
C MET A 149 -17.72 -2.90 0.59
N THR A 150 -16.63 -2.41 0.01
CA THR A 150 -16.67 -1.37 -1.02
C THR A 150 -17.27 -1.97 -2.31
N SER A 151 -18.34 -2.75 -2.15
CA SER A 151 -19.26 -3.18 -3.19
C SER A 151 -20.24 -2.02 -3.44
N THR A 152 -19.72 -0.90 -3.95
CA THR A 152 -20.55 -0.08 -4.85
C THR A 152 -20.65 -0.73 -6.24
N GLN A 153 -19.90 -1.80 -6.49
CA GLN A 153 -20.07 -2.66 -7.65
C GLN A 153 -20.52 -4.05 -7.19
N CYS A 154 -21.84 -4.23 -7.14
CA CYS A 154 -22.44 -5.56 -7.24
C CYS A 154 -22.04 -6.15 -8.59
N ASN A 155 -20.94 -6.89 -8.66
CA ASN A 155 -20.61 -7.75 -9.79
C ASN A 155 -21.55 -8.97 -9.78
N LEU A 156 -22.86 -8.74 -9.97
CA LEU A 156 -23.79 -9.79 -10.37
C LEU A 156 -23.37 -10.22 -11.78
N LEU A 157 -22.48 -11.21 -11.86
CA LEU A 157 -21.99 -11.78 -13.13
C LEU A 157 -23.13 -12.38 -13.97
N ASN A 158 -24.29 -12.65 -13.37
CA ASN A 158 -25.50 -13.07 -14.07
C ASN A 158 -26.56 -11.98 -13.98
N VAL A 159 -26.57 -11.08 -14.96
CA VAL A 159 -27.62 -10.07 -15.13
C VAL A 159 -28.91 -10.69 -15.70
N THR A 160 -28.84 -11.96 -16.09
CA THR A 160 -29.88 -12.69 -16.83
C THR A 160 -30.28 -13.97 -16.08
N CYS A 161 -31.57 -14.23 -15.98
CA CYS A 161 -32.09 -15.47 -15.40
C CYS A 161 -31.69 -16.68 -16.25
N PRO A 162 -31.01 -17.70 -15.68
CA PRO A 162 -30.62 -18.89 -16.43
C PRO A 162 -31.81 -19.77 -16.88
N LEU A 163 -33.01 -19.55 -16.33
CA LEU A 163 -34.22 -20.29 -16.71
C LEU A 163 -35.07 -19.57 -17.76
N SER A 164 -35.11 -18.23 -17.75
CA SER A 164 -35.98 -17.45 -18.65
C SER A 164 -35.24 -16.59 -19.66
N GLY A 165 -33.92 -16.42 -19.52
CA GLY A 165 -33.12 -15.55 -20.39
C GLY A 165 -33.44 -14.05 -20.25
N LYS A 166 -34.33 -13.67 -19.31
CA LYS A 166 -34.70 -12.27 -19.08
C LYS A 166 -33.76 -11.59 -18.08
N PRO A 167 -33.54 -10.28 -18.22
CA PRO A 167 -32.80 -9.54 -17.20
C PRO A 167 -33.55 -9.61 -15.86
N ILE A 168 -32.80 -9.66 -14.77
CA ILE A 168 -33.36 -9.83 -13.41
C ILE A 168 -34.38 -8.72 -13.07
N THR A 169 -34.24 -7.54 -13.66
CA THR A 169 -35.15 -6.39 -13.49
C THR A 169 -36.55 -6.60 -14.06
N GLU A 170 -36.75 -7.58 -14.94
CA GLU A 170 -38.03 -7.86 -15.61
C GLU A 170 -38.73 -9.12 -15.07
N LEU A 171 -38.17 -9.75 -14.02
CA LEU A 171 -38.78 -10.92 -13.39
C LEU A 171 -39.90 -10.47 -12.45
N VAL A 172 -41.11 -10.91 -12.75
CA VAL A 172 -42.32 -10.67 -11.93
C VAL A 172 -42.23 -11.39 -10.58
N GLU A 173 -41.58 -12.56 -10.53
CA GLU A 173 -41.37 -13.36 -9.32
C GLU A 173 -39.94 -13.93 -9.26
N PRO A 174 -38.96 -13.17 -8.73
CA PRO A 174 -37.62 -13.69 -8.51
C PRO A 174 -37.64 -14.69 -7.35
N VAL A 175 -37.57 -15.99 -7.67
CA VAL A 175 -37.49 -17.06 -6.66
C VAL A 175 -36.12 -17.02 -5.98
N ARG A 176 -36.09 -16.60 -4.72
CA ARG A 176 -34.92 -16.77 -3.85
C ARG A 176 -34.92 -18.20 -3.33
N ARG A 177 -33.83 -18.95 -3.48
CA ARG A 177 -33.68 -20.24 -2.79
C ARG A 177 -33.67 -19.96 -1.28
N TYR A 178 -34.73 -20.35 -0.58
CA TYR A 178 -34.71 -20.46 0.88
C TYR A 178 -33.91 -21.70 1.24
N GLY A 179 -32.65 -21.51 1.59
CA GLY A 179 -31.74 -22.55 2.05
C GLY A 179 -30.52 -21.89 2.69
N GLU A 180 -30.66 -21.64 4.00
CA GLU A 180 -29.61 -21.43 5.00
C GLU A 180 -28.32 -20.73 4.53
N TYR A 181 -28.27 -19.41 4.71
CA TYR A 181 -27.23 -18.69 5.47
C TYR A 181 -27.75 -17.25 5.63
N LEU A 182 -28.19 -16.93 6.86
CA LEU A 182 -28.52 -15.57 7.26
C LEU A 182 -27.22 -14.78 7.43
N SER A 183 -26.78 -14.13 6.36
CA SER A 183 -26.13 -12.83 6.49
C SER A 183 -26.15 -12.13 5.14
N SER A 184 -26.55 -10.86 5.15
CA SER A 184 -26.60 -9.95 4.01
C SER A 184 -27.78 -10.15 3.07
N ILE A 185 -28.75 -9.23 3.12
CA ILE A 185 -29.40 -8.52 2.00
C ILE A 185 -30.49 -7.65 2.63
N SER A 186 -30.10 -6.47 3.14
CA SER A 186 -31.04 -5.38 3.45
C SER A 186 -31.10 -4.33 2.33
N CYS A 187 -30.63 -4.66 1.12
CA CYS A 187 -30.51 -3.71 0.02
C CYS A 187 -31.77 -3.55 -0.86
N ILE A 188 -32.92 -4.10 -0.47
CA ILE A 188 -34.16 -3.87 -1.23
C ILE A 188 -35.27 -3.55 -0.25
N SER A 189 -35.32 -2.30 0.22
CA SER A 189 -36.57 -1.60 0.60
C SER A 189 -36.28 -0.31 1.39
N ARG A 190 -35.70 0.70 0.74
CA ARG A 190 -35.93 2.10 1.18
C ARG A 190 -35.52 3.11 0.11
N PHE A 191 -36.40 3.33 -0.87
CA PHE A 191 -36.61 4.66 -1.43
C PHE A 191 -38.11 4.85 -1.71
N PRO A 192 -38.66 6.05 -1.44
CA PRO A 192 -40.09 6.28 -1.32
C PRO A 192 -40.69 6.53 -2.70
N MET A 193 -41.75 5.78 -3.05
CA MET A 193 -42.61 6.16 -4.18
C MET A 193 -43.59 7.22 -3.70
N GLU A 194 -43.23 8.47 -3.94
CA GLU A 194 -44.15 9.59 -3.98
C GLU A 194 -45.11 9.39 -5.16
N ARG A 195 -46.41 9.52 -4.87
CA ARG A 195 -47.51 9.30 -5.80
C ARG A 195 -47.54 10.44 -6.82
N VAL A 196 -47.41 10.13 -8.11
CA VAL A 196 -47.84 11.01 -9.20
C VAL A 196 -48.61 10.19 -10.24
N LEU A 197 -49.91 10.53 -10.31
CA LEU A 197 -50.98 10.14 -11.23
C LEU A 197 -51.52 8.70 -11.13
#